data_AF-A0A5K8AG06-F1
#
_entry.id   AF-A0A5K8AG06-F1
#
_cell.length_a   1.000
_cell.length_b   1.000
_cell.length_c   1.000
_cell.angle_alpha   90.00
_cell.angle_beta   90.00
_cell.angle_gamma   90.00
#
_symmetry.space_group_name_H-M   'P 1'
#
loop_
_entity.id
_entity.type
_entity.pdbx_description
1 polymer ?
#
loop_
_entity_poly.entity_id
_entity_poly.type
_entity_poly.pdbx_seq_one_letter_code
_entity_poly.pdbx_strand_id
1 'polypeptide(L)'
;MSQIRRESPVRFGVTPRQSEVRDNWTVALEYDDEGQGPWIVDLSHKTRWDLQDSNVGDLTPCDLAVPAAPGESLLAGGTLINRMNRTQASIYHLSAAAPALPDFSGYTDVGEATLCVALFGPDAFLIAEKLTNLDLLDPAKTPPFLLQGPFCHVPCQIVPLEKRADGSGGFLMTCSRGYGDSMVAAIFKAGAEFGLRPAGENCFAVWLAALAE
;
A
#
# COMPACT_ATOMS: atom_id res chain seq x y z
N MET A 1 21.98 23.55 -12.36
CA MET A 1 20.61 23.24 -11.91
C MET A 1 20.72 22.31 -10.73
N SER A 2 20.13 22.64 -9.58
CA SER A 2 20.03 21.72 -8.44
C SER A 2 19.00 20.65 -8.77
N GLN A 3 19.37 19.37 -8.71
CA GLN A 3 18.40 18.28 -8.78
C GLN A 3 17.49 18.34 -7.55
N ILE A 4 16.18 18.37 -7.77
CA ILE A 4 15.19 18.26 -6.70
C ILE A 4 15.14 16.79 -6.29
N ARG A 5 15.42 16.50 -5.02
CA ARG A 5 15.38 15.15 -4.47
C ARG A 5 14.00 14.89 -3.86
N ARG A 6 13.35 13.79 -4.24
CA ARG A 6 12.13 13.30 -3.57
C ARG A 6 12.57 12.34 -2.48
N GLU A 7 12.10 12.59 -1.27
CA GLU A 7 12.42 11.78 -0.09
C GLU A 7 11.19 10.96 0.31
N SER A 8 11.40 9.71 0.73
CA SER A 8 10.33 8.93 1.35
C SER A 8 10.00 9.43 2.75
N PRO A 9 8.72 9.42 3.18
CA PRO A 9 8.37 9.60 4.57
C PRO A 9 8.71 8.37 5.43
N VAL A 10 9.12 7.26 4.82
CA VAL A 10 9.47 6.00 5.47
C VAL A 10 10.99 5.88 5.60
N ARG A 11 11.46 5.49 6.78
CA ARG A 11 12.87 5.23 7.07
C ARG A 11 12.99 3.99 7.95
N PHE A 12 13.76 3.01 7.49
CA PHE A 12 13.90 1.71 8.19
C PHE A 12 15.13 1.62 9.11
N GLY A 13 15.95 2.68 9.21
CA GLY A 13 17.16 2.68 10.05
C GLY A 13 18.28 1.77 9.55
N VAL A 14 18.10 1.12 8.39
CA VAL A 14 19.10 0.32 7.67
C VAL A 14 19.20 0.82 6.24
N THR A 15 20.35 0.58 5.60
CA THR A 15 20.59 0.97 4.20
C THR A 15 20.23 -0.20 3.29
N PRO A 16 19.52 0.02 2.18
CA PRO A 16 19.28 -1.05 1.21
C PRO A 16 20.59 -1.51 0.58
N ARG A 17 20.70 -2.82 0.34
CA ARG A 17 21.81 -3.44 -0.40
C ARG A 17 21.82 -2.96 -1.85
N GLN A 18 20.64 -2.87 -2.45
CA GLN A 18 20.46 -2.38 -3.81
C GLN A 18 19.36 -1.32 -3.83
N SER A 19 19.65 -0.21 -4.51
CA SER A 19 18.69 0.86 -4.75
C SER A 19 18.88 1.43 -6.15
N GLU A 20 17.85 2.11 -6.64
CA GLU A 20 17.92 2.86 -7.88
C GLU A 20 17.19 4.19 -7.77
N VAL A 21 17.45 5.09 -8.71
CA VAL A 21 16.76 6.38 -8.77
C VAL A 21 15.70 6.33 -9.87
N ARG A 22 14.43 6.52 -9.48
CA ARG A 22 13.26 6.62 -10.39
C ARG A 22 12.50 7.89 -10.10
N ASP A 23 12.32 8.76 -11.08
CA ASP A 23 11.59 10.04 -10.94
C ASP A 23 12.02 10.87 -9.72
N ASN A 24 13.33 10.92 -9.47
CA ASN A 24 13.99 11.56 -8.32
C ASN A 24 13.71 10.93 -6.94
N TRP A 25 13.07 9.77 -6.88
CA TRP A 25 13.02 8.93 -5.68
C TRP A 25 14.23 8.00 -5.62
N THR A 26 14.79 7.81 -4.43
CA THR A 26 15.66 6.65 -4.15
C THR A 26 14.77 5.49 -3.74
N VAL A 27 14.65 4.48 -4.60
CA VAL A 27 13.82 3.29 -4.34
C VAL A 27 14.72 2.14 -3.87
N ALA A 28 14.37 1.55 -2.73
CA ALA A 28 15.04 0.35 -2.24
C ALA A 28 14.55 -0.87 -3.02
N LEU A 29 15.46 -1.54 -3.72
CA LEU A 29 15.16 -2.76 -4.47
C LEU A 29 15.32 -4.01 -3.62
N GLU A 30 16.34 -4.02 -2.75
CA GLU A 30 16.68 -5.16 -1.88
C GLU A 30 17.40 -4.67 -0.60
N TYR A 31 17.14 -5.33 0.52
CA TYR A 31 17.90 -5.20 1.78
C TYR A 31 18.79 -6.43 2.01
N ASP A 32 19.78 -6.29 2.90
CA ASP A 32 20.52 -7.45 3.39
C ASP A 32 19.65 -8.27 4.35
N ASP A 33 19.76 -9.59 4.27
CA ASP A 33 19.10 -10.55 5.17
C ASP A 33 17.57 -10.38 5.29
N GLU A 34 16.86 -10.16 4.16
CA GLU A 34 15.39 -10.08 4.10
C GLU A 34 14.70 -11.34 4.68
N GLY A 35 15.37 -12.50 4.63
CA GLY A 35 14.92 -13.72 5.30
C GLY A 35 13.60 -14.27 4.74
N GLN A 36 12.79 -14.89 5.61
CA GLN A 36 11.48 -15.47 5.27
C GLN A 36 10.29 -14.58 5.71
N GLY A 37 10.58 -13.34 6.11
CA GLY A 37 9.58 -12.39 6.59
C GLY A 37 9.15 -12.63 8.04
N PRO A 38 8.10 -11.92 8.51
CA PRO A 38 7.30 -10.94 7.77
C PRO A 38 8.11 -9.74 7.26
N TRP A 39 7.59 -9.10 6.21
CA TRP A 39 8.23 -7.96 5.56
C TRP A 39 7.38 -6.70 5.60
N ILE A 40 8.05 -5.57 5.78
CA ILE A 40 7.53 -4.24 5.48
C ILE A 40 8.28 -3.65 4.29
N VAL A 41 7.55 -3.14 3.30
CA VAL A 41 8.12 -2.52 2.09
C VAL A 41 7.60 -1.11 1.95
N ASP A 42 8.51 -0.17 1.69
CA ASP A 42 8.15 1.21 1.34
C ASP A 42 7.73 1.28 -0.13
N LEU A 43 6.50 1.73 -0.36
CA LEU A 43 5.90 1.93 -1.68
C LEU A 43 5.48 3.39 -1.87
N SER A 44 5.97 4.31 -1.03
CA SER A 44 5.58 5.72 -1.07
C SER A 44 5.90 6.41 -2.39
N HIS A 45 6.89 5.89 -3.15
CA HIS A 45 7.22 6.37 -4.50
C HIS A 45 6.18 5.99 -5.57
N LYS A 46 5.33 5.00 -5.32
CA LYS A 46 4.31 4.56 -6.28
C LYS A 46 3.29 5.66 -6.57
N THR A 47 2.82 5.70 -7.80
CA THR A 47 1.75 6.61 -8.20
C THR A 47 0.43 6.20 -7.55
N ARG A 48 -0.26 7.16 -6.95
CA ARG A 48 -1.58 6.97 -6.34
C ARG A 48 -2.47 8.13 -6.71
N TRP A 49 -3.70 7.83 -7.11
CA TRP A 49 -4.69 8.84 -7.47
C TRP A 49 -5.94 8.71 -6.62
N ASP A 50 -6.55 9.84 -6.30
CA ASP A 50 -7.96 9.89 -5.91
C ASP A 50 -8.78 10.29 -7.13
N LEU A 51 -9.88 9.58 -7.35
CA LEU A 51 -10.90 9.87 -8.35
C LEU A 51 -12.19 10.28 -7.65
N GLN A 52 -12.68 11.48 -7.93
CA GLN A 52 -13.93 12.00 -7.39
C GLN A 52 -14.91 12.36 -8.50
N ASP A 53 -16.10 11.76 -8.45
CA ASP A 53 -17.23 12.09 -9.34
C ASP A 53 -18.56 11.67 -8.68
N SER A 54 -19.67 12.32 -9.03
CA SER A 54 -21.01 11.90 -8.55
C SER A 54 -21.44 10.53 -9.09
N ASN A 55 -20.97 10.16 -10.28
CA ASN A 55 -21.25 8.92 -11.02
C ASN A 55 -19.98 8.07 -11.19
N VAL A 56 -19.06 8.15 -10.23
CA VAL A 56 -17.77 7.42 -10.25
C VAL A 56 -17.91 5.90 -10.47
N GLY A 57 -19.07 5.29 -10.20
CA GLY A 57 -19.33 3.88 -10.53
C GLY A 57 -19.46 3.59 -12.03
N ASP A 58 -19.75 4.60 -12.84
CA ASP A 58 -19.85 4.50 -14.30
C ASP A 58 -18.50 4.74 -14.99
N LEU A 59 -17.46 5.09 -14.23
CA LEU A 59 -16.12 5.39 -14.74
C LEU A 59 -15.27 4.12 -14.84
N THR A 60 -14.35 4.11 -15.80
CA THR A 60 -13.40 3.02 -16.04
C THR A 60 -11.95 3.50 -15.99
N PRO A 61 -11.42 3.90 -14.82
CA PRO A 61 -10.01 4.25 -14.68
C PRO A 61 -9.12 3.09 -15.16
N CYS A 62 -8.20 3.38 -16.08
CA CYS A 62 -7.30 2.38 -16.67
C CYS A 62 -8.03 1.19 -17.31
N ASP A 63 -9.19 1.44 -17.93
CA ASP A 63 -10.05 0.42 -18.55
C ASP A 63 -10.60 -0.63 -17.57
N LEU A 64 -10.56 -0.33 -16.27
CA LEU A 64 -11.07 -1.19 -15.20
C LEU A 64 -12.31 -0.56 -14.57
N ALA A 65 -13.34 -1.36 -14.34
CA ALA A 65 -14.54 -0.88 -13.66
C ALA A 65 -14.24 -0.50 -12.20
N VAL A 66 -14.77 0.64 -11.76
CA VAL A 66 -14.79 0.96 -10.33
C VAL A 66 -15.71 -0.03 -9.61
N PRO A 67 -15.30 -0.62 -8.47
CA PRO A 67 -16.15 -1.52 -7.71
C PRO A 67 -17.47 -0.86 -7.29
N ALA A 68 -18.55 -1.66 -7.24
CA ALA A 68 -19.89 -1.13 -7.12
C ALA A 68 -20.16 -0.56 -5.73
N ALA A 69 -19.78 -1.30 -4.67
CA ALA A 69 -20.08 -0.93 -3.29
C ALA A 69 -18.86 -0.34 -2.55
N PRO A 70 -19.06 0.67 -1.68
CA PRO A 70 -18.02 1.13 -0.77
C PRO A 70 -17.38 0.00 0.04
N GLY A 71 -16.05 0.01 0.12
CA GLY A 71 -15.25 -1.03 0.74
C GLY A 71 -14.85 -2.16 -0.21
N GLU A 72 -15.40 -2.25 -1.42
CA GLU A 72 -14.93 -3.20 -2.42
C GLU A 72 -13.68 -2.68 -3.13
N SER A 73 -12.79 -3.61 -3.50
CA SER A 73 -11.59 -3.31 -4.26
C SER A 73 -11.45 -4.25 -5.45
N LEU A 74 -10.75 -3.79 -6.49
CA LEU A 74 -10.39 -4.56 -7.66
C LEU A 74 -8.88 -4.45 -7.88
N LEU A 75 -8.18 -5.58 -7.96
CA LEU A 75 -6.78 -5.63 -8.37
C LEU A 75 -6.70 -6.31 -9.74
N ALA A 76 -6.20 -5.59 -10.74
CA ALA A 76 -5.99 -6.13 -12.09
C ALA A 76 -4.82 -5.43 -12.79
N GLY A 77 -3.94 -6.20 -13.42
CA GLY A 77 -2.80 -5.65 -14.17
C GLY A 77 -1.86 -4.78 -13.33
N GLY A 78 -1.74 -5.03 -12.03
CA GLY A 78 -0.97 -4.21 -11.10
C GLY A 78 -1.60 -2.84 -10.77
N THR A 79 -2.86 -2.62 -11.14
CA THR A 79 -3.66 -1.47 -10.72
C THR A 79 -4.69 -1.92 -9.70
N LEU A 80 -4.71 -1.26 -8.55
CA LEU A 80 -5.67 -1.50 -7.48
C LEU A 80 -6.64 -0.33 -7.40
N ILE A 81 -7.94 -0.59 -7.58
CA ILE A 81 -9.00 0.41 -7.46
C ILE A 81 -9.81 0.09 -6.20
N ASN A 82 -9.94 1.05 -5.30
CA ASN A 82 -10.66 0.91 -4.05
C ASN A 82 -11.86 1.86 -4.04
N ARG A 83 -13.06 1.31 -3.88
CA ARG A 83 -14.28 2.10 -3.75
C ARG A 83 -14.37 2.68 -2.34
N MET A 84 -13.99 3.94 -2.16
CA MET A 84 -13.94 4.57 -0.83
C MET A 84 -15.34 4.86 -0.29
N ASN A 85 -16.17 5.51 -1.10
CA ASN A 85 -17.53 5.88 -0.74
C ASN A 85 -18.36 6.07 -2.02
N ARG A 86 -19.55 6.67 -1.93
CA ARG A 86 -20.44 6.88 -3.08
C ARG A 86 -19.81 7.71 -4.21
N THR A 87 -18.91 8.64 -3.90
CA THR A 87 -18.40 9.62 -4.87
C THR A 87 -16.89 9.58 -5.06
N GLN A 88 -16.20 8.67 -4.39
CA GLN A 88 -14.73 8.60 -4.44
C GLN A 88 -14.23 7.16 -4.64
N ALA A 89 -13.12 7.05 -5.35
CA ALA A 89 -12.30 5.86 -5.43
C ALA A 89 -10.81 6.24 -5.30
N SER A 90 -10.00 5.39 -4.68
CA SER A 90 -8.55 5.53 -4.69
C SER A 90 -7.93 4.48 -5.60
N ILE A 91 -6.90 4.88 -6.35
CA ILE A 91 -6.29 4.07 -7.41
C ILE A 91 -4.80 4.00 -7.14
N TYR A 92 -4.26 2.79 -6.93
CA TYR A 92 -2.83 2.57 -6.70
C TYR A 92 -2.22 1.86 -7.90
N HIS A 93 -1.18 2.45 -8.48
CA HIS A 93 -0.39 1.81 -9.53
C HIS A 93 0.79 1.08 -8.88
N LEU A 94 0.64 -0.22 -8.68
CA LEU A 94 1.58 -1.07 -7.95
C LEU A 94 2.66 -1.69 -8.86
N SER A 95 2.41 -1.75 -10.16
CA SER A 95 3.37 -2.19 -11.18
C SER A 95 4.53 -1.19 -11.35
N ALA A 96 5.49 -1.53 -12.22
CA ALA A 96 6.69 -0.73 -12.43
C ALA A 96 6.42 0.62 -13.12
N ALA A 97 5.38 0.71 -13.96
CA ALA A 97 5.07 1.91 -14.73
C ALA A 97 3.61 2.33 -14.50
N ALA A 98 3.41 3.53 -13.97
CA ALA A 98 2.10 4.15 -13.91
C ALA A 98 1.79 4.88 -15.22
N PRO A 99 0.52 4.87 -15.68
CA PRO A 99 0.11 5.72 -16.79
C PRO A 99 0.21 7.20 -16.43
N ALA A 100 0.19 8.06 -17.45
CA ALA A 100 0.06 9.49 -17.23
C ALA A 100 -1.30 9.81 -16.59
N LEU A 101 -1.34 10.82 -15.72
CA LEU A 101 -2.58 11.30 -15.12
C LEU A 101 -3.56 11.71 -16.23
N PRO A 102 -4.80 11.18 -16.26
CA PRO A 102 -5.78 11.56 -17.26
C PRO A 102 -6.14 13.05 -17.19
N ASP A 103 -6.44 13.65 -18.34
CA ASP A 103 -6.97 15.03 -18.44
C ASP A 103 -8.46 15.07 -18.07
N PHE A 104 -8.76 14.71 -16.82
CA PHE A 104 -10.08 14.78 -16.22
C PHE A 104 -9.94 15.34 -14.80
N SER A 105 -10.69 16.40 -14.50
CA SER A 105 -10.55 17.16 -13.25
C SER A 105 -10.94 16.39 -12.00
N GLY A 106 -11.62 15.25 -12.12
CA GLY A 106 -11.93 14.39 -10.98
C GLY A 106 -10.73 13.61 -10.46
N TYR A 107 -9.62 13.54 -11.21
CA TYR A 107 -8.38 12.92 -10.71
C TYR A 107 -7.51 13.91 -9.93
N THR A 108 -6.93 13.43 -8.83
CA THR A 108 -5.89 14.12 -8.08
C THR A 108 -4.74 13.16 -7.80
N ASP A 109 -3.52 13.54 -8.12
CA ASP A 109 -2.34 12.77 -7.70
C ASP A 109 -2.05 13.00 -6.21
N VAL A 110 -2.08 11.91 -5.44
CA VAL A 110 -1.88 11.89 -3.99
C VAL A 110 -0.61 11.12 -3.59
N GLY A 111 0.25 10.80 -4.55
CA GLY A 111 1.51 10.08 -4.34
C GLY A 111 2.43 10.80 -3.35
N GLU A 112 2.51 12.13 -3.39
CA GLU A 112 3.33 12.89 -2.44
C GLU A 112 2.60 13.30 -1.15
N ALA A 113 1.27 13.19 -1.11
CA ALA A 113 0.47 13.57 0.05
C ALA A 113 0.41 12.46 1.12
N THR A 114 0.71 11.23 0.72
CA THR A 114 0.51 10.02 1.53
C THR A 114 1.80 9.21 1.65
N LEU A 115 1.97 8.53 2.78
CA LEU A 115 2.85 7.35 2.82
C LEU A 115 2.13 6.17 2.18
N CYS A 116 2.90 5.19 1.69
CA CYS A 116 2.36 3.91 1.28
C CYS A 116 3.32 2.80 1.67
N VAL A 117 2.83 1.81 2.41
CA VAL A 117 3.60 0.63 2.82
C VAL A 117 2.83 -0.64 2.55
N ALA A 118 3.56 -1.72 2.26
CA ALA A 118 3.03 -3.07 2.29
C ALA A 118 3.53 -3.78 3.56
N LEU A 119 2.66 -4.52 4.25
CA LEU A 119 3.03 -5.47 5.30
C LEU A 119 2.51 -6.84 4.88
N PHE A 120 3.40 -7.82 4.72
CA PHE A 120 3.03 -9.15 4.23
C PHE A 120 4.01 -10.25 4.69
N GLY A 121 3.59 -11.50 4.54
CA GLY A 121 4.32 -12.69 4.98
C GLY A 121 3.67 -13.39 6.18
N PRO A 122 4.42 -14.26 6.88
CA PRO A 122 3.96 -14.91 8.11
C PRO A 122 3.58 -13.89 9.17
N ASP A 123 2.51 -14.16 9.95
CA ASP A 123 2.11 -13.33 11.10
C ASP A 123 1.77 -11.85 10.80
N ALA A 124 1.67 -11.45 9.51
CA ALA A 124 1.42 -10.06 9.13
C ALA A 124 0.15 -9.49 9.77
N PHE A 125 -0.91 -10.28 9.89
CA PHE A 125 -2.14 -9.85 10.56
C PHE A 125 -2.06 -9.88 12.08
N LEU A 126 -1.25 -10.77 12.69
CA LEU A 126 -0.98 -10.74 14.13
C LEU A 126 -0.23 -9.46 14.54
N ILE A 127 0.68 -8.99 13.68
CA ILE A 127 1.32 -7.68 13.85
C ILE A 127 0.26 -6.57 13.78
N ALA A 128 -0.63 -6.62 12.79
CA ALA A 128 -1.66 -5.61 12.59
C ALA A 128 -2.67 -5.53 13.73
N GLU A 129 -3.06 -6.65 14.35
CA GLU A 129 -3.96 -6.70 15.51
C GLU A 129 -3.46 -5.87 16.71
N LYS A 130 -2.14 -5.68 16.82
CA LYS A 130 -1.54 -4.83 17.86
C LYS A 130 -1.66 -3.33 17.56
N LEU A 131 -1.99 -2.98 16.32
CA LEU A 131 -1.90 -1.63 15.76
C LEU A 131 -3.26 -1.07 15.34
N THR A 132 -4.25 -1.92 15.08
CA THR A 132 -5.61 -1.52 14.71
C THR A 132 -6.66 -2.34 15.45
N ASN A 133 -7.83 -1.74 15.68
CA ASN A 133 -9.02 -2.42 16.18
C ASN A 133 -9.97 -2.86 15.06
N LEU A 134 -9.58 -2.68 13.79
CA LEU A 134 -10.33 -3.15 12.65
C LEU A 134 -10.14 -4.66 12.47
N ASP A 135 -11.23 -5.34 12.14
CA ASP A 135 -11.16 -6.76 11.79
C ASP A 135 -10.68 -6.91 10.33
N LEU A 136 -9.37 -7.07 10.16
CA LEU A 136 -8.75 -7.28 8.85
C LEU A 136 -8.93 -8.73 8.34
N LEU A 137 -9.34 -9.66 9.22
CA LEU A 137 -9.50 -11.07 8.90
C LEU A 137 -10.97 -11.48 8.70
N ASP A 138 -11.93 -10.58 8.90
CA ASP A 138 -13.38 -10.78 8.78
C ASP A 138 -13.76 -11.80 7.69
N PRO A 139 -14.16 -13.03 8.04
CA PRO A 139 -14.36 -14.11 7.09
C PRO A 139 -15.45 -13.82 6.05
N ALA A 140 -16.32 -12.83 6.28
CA ALA A 140 -17.31 -12.40 5.31
C ALA A 140 -16.73 -11.56 4.15
N LYS A 141 -15.50 -11.04 4.29
CA LYS A 141 -14.83 -10.22 3.27
C LYS A 141 -13.82 -11.02 2.46
N THR A 142 -13.94 -10.95 1.13
CA THR A 142 -12.99 -11.55 0.19
C THR A 142 -11.97 -10.51 -0.26
N PRO A 143 -10.65 -10.75 -0.12
CA PRO A 143 -9.63 -9.87 -0.68
C PRO A 143 -9.69 -9.81 -2.22
N PRO A 144 -9.34 -8.67 -2.82
CA PRO A 144 -8.99 -7.42 -2.15
C PRO A 144 -10.24 -6.66 -1.66
N PHE A 145 -10.13 -6.01 -0.50
CA PHE A 145 -11.18 -5.10 0.02
C PHE A 145 -10.57 -3.92 0.76
N LEU A 146 -11.30 -2.82 0.84
CA LEU A 146 -10.90 -1.61 1.53
C LEU A 146 -11.54 -1.52 2.92
N LEU A 147 -10.72 -1.19 3.91
CA LEU A 147 -11.13 -0.67 5.20
C LEU A 147 -10.60 0.74 5.37
N GLN A 148 -11.46 1.64 5.86
CA GLN A 148 -11.08 3.00 6.24
C GLN A 148 -11.26 3.14 7.74
N GLY A 149 -10.17 3.39 8.45
CA GLY A 149 -10.21 3.47 9.91
C GLY A 149 -8.82 3.62 10.53
N PRO A 150 -8.72 3.52 11.86
CA PRO A 150 -7.49 3.83 12.56
C PRO A 150 -6.46 2.70 12.43
N PHE A 151 -5.21 3.08 12.20
CA PHE A 151 -4.02 2.26 12.44
C PHE A 151 -3.05 3.12 13.24
N CYS A 152 -2.59 2.64 14.39
CA CYS A 152 -1.91 3.48 15.40
C CYS A 152 -2.69 4.76 15.76
N HIS A 153 -4.02 4.68 15.83
CA HIS A 153 -4.94 5.83 16.02
C HIS A 153 -4.91 6.90 14.91
N VAL A 154 -4.23 6.64 13.79
CA VAL A 154 -4.19 7.51 12.61
C VAL A 154 -5.20 7.00 11.58
N PRO A 155 -6.07 7.84 11.00
CA PRO A 155 -6.94 7.43 9.90
C PRO A 155 -6.13 6.96 8.69
N CYS A 156 -6.37 5.72 8.28
CA CYS A 156 -5.68 5.06 7.17
C CYS A 156 -6.69 4.46 6.19
N GLN A 157 -6.25 4.29 4.94
CA GLN A 157 -6.83 3.29 4.05
C GLN A 157 -5.99 2.03 4.20
N ILE A 158 -6.65 0.90 4.47
CA ILE A 158 -6.00 -0.41 4.64
C ILE A 158 -6.66 -1.35 3.65
N VAL A 159 -5.87 -1.98 2.80
CA VAL A 159 -6.37 -2.87 1.75
C VAL A 159 -5.71 -4.24 1.91
N PRO A 160 -6.36 -5.19 2.61
CA PRO A 160 -5.97 -6.59 2.55
C PRO A 160 -6.02 -7.10 1.12
N LEU A 161 -4.92 -7.67 0.65
CA LEU A 161 -4.81 -8.28 -0.69
C LEU A 161 -4.83 -9.80 -0.63
N GLU A 162 -4.38 -10.36 0.50
CA GLU A 162 -4.43 -11.78 0.80
C GLU A 162 -4.60 -11.95 2.30
N LYS A 163 -5.40 -12.94 2.72
CA LYS A 163 -5.47 -13.36 4.12
C LYS A 163 -5.60 -14.87 4.23
N ARG A 164 -4.92 -15.43 5.23
CA ARG A 164 -5.00 -16.84 5.59
C ARG A 164 -5.40 -16.97 7.06
N ALA A 165 -6.02 -18.11 7.40
CA ALA A 165 -6.52 -18.37 8.75
C ALA A 165 -5.43 -18.46 9.82
N ASP A 166 -4.17 -18.67 9.40
CA ASP A 166 -3.00 -18.69 10.28
C ASP A 166 -2.42 -17.28 10.56
N GLY A 167 -3.08 -16.22 10.07
CA GLY A 167 -2.62 -14.83 10.24
C GLY A 167 -1.56 -14.39 9.23
N SER A 168 -1.16 -15.26 8.30
CA SER A 168 -0.32 -14.88 7.17
C SER A 168 -1.13 -14.24 6.02
N GLY A 169 -0.42 -13.61 5.08
CA GLY A 169 -1.01 -12.93 3.94
C GLY A 169 -0.38 -11.55 3.79
N GLY A 170 -1.19 -10.53 3.47
CA GLY A 170 -0.67 -9.18 3.44
C GLY A 170 -1.68 -8.12 3.04
N PHE A 171 -1.32 -6.88 3.37
CA PHE A 171 -2.14 -5.70 3.08
C PHE A 171 -1.27 -4.51 2.71
N LEU A 172 -1.89 -3.57 1.99
CA LEU A 172 -1.36 -2.24 1.78
C LEU A 172 -1.97 -1.28 2.78
N MET A 173 -1.22 -0.26 3.17
CA MET A 173 -1.73 0.83 3.98
C MET A 173 -1.22 2.18 3.49
N THR A 174 -2.11 3.16 3.48
CA THR A 174 -1.78 4.57 3.23
C THR A 174 -2.36 5.43 4.35
N CYS A 175 -1.63 6.50 4.68
CA CYS A 175 -2.14 7.59 5.51
C CYS A 175 -1.38 8.87 5.19
N SER A 176 -1.73 9.98 5.86
CA SER A 176 -1.05 11.26 5.65
C SER A 176 0.46 11.12 5.87
N ARG A 177 1.22 11.64 4.91
CA ARG A 177 2.68 11.59 4.87
C ARG A 177 3.35 12.05 6.17
N GLY A 178 2.74 12.99 6.89
CA GLY A 178 3.26 13.53 8.14
C GLY A 178 3.43 12.50 9.27
N TYR A 179 2.75 11.35 9.17
CA TYR A 179 2.86 10.27 10.17
C TYR A 179 3.92 9.21 9.83
N GLY A 180 4.64 9.33 8.70
CA GLY A 180 5.55 8.30 8.19
C GLY A 180 6.48 7.68 9.21
N ASP A 181 7.29 8.52 9.84
CA ASP A 181 8.30 8.08 10.82
C ASP A 181 7.66 7.38 12.03
N SER A 182 6.63 8.00 12.63
CA SER A 182 5.93 7.43 13.78
C SER A 182 5.17 6.14 13.45
N MET A 183 4.58 6.05 12.26
CA MET A 183 3.86 4.88 11.78
C MET A 183 4.80 3.69 11.63
N VAL A 184 5.93 3.90 10.94
CA VAL A 184 6.94 2.86 10.70
C VAL A 184 7.56 2.40 12.01
N ALA A 185 7.90 3.33 12.91
CA ALA A 185 8.42 2.99 14.23
C ALA A 185 7.43 2.13 15.05
N ALA A 186 6.13 2.45 15.00
CA ALA A 186 5.11 1.66 15.68
C ALA A 186 4.96 0.25 15.07
N ILE A 187 4.98 0.14 13.74
CA ILE A 187 4.92 -1.16 13.05
C ILE A 187 6.13 -2.02 13.42
N PHE A 188 7.36 -1.48 13.38
CA PHE A 188 8.55 -2.24 13.79
C PHE A 188 8.49 -2.66 15.25
N LYS A 189 8.01 -1.79 16.15
CA LYS A 189 7.84 -2.13 17.55
C LYS A 189 6.84 -3.27 17.76
N ALA A 190 5.72 -3.27 17.03
CA ALA A 190 4.75 -4.35 17.11
C ALA A 190 5.25 -5.65 16.45
N GLY A 191 5.99 -5.54 15.34
CA GLY A 191 6.53 -6.67 14.59
C GLY A 191 7.81 -7.29 15.15
N ALA A 192 8.43 -6.68 16.15
CA ALA A 192 9.73 -7.11 16.68
C ALA A 192 9.74 -8.57 17.16
N GLU A 193 8.68 -9.03 17.83
CA GLU A 193 8.58 -10.42 18.32
C GLU A 193 8.38 -11.44 17.19
N PHE A 194 7.87 -10.99 16.05
CA PHE A 194 7.65 -11.81 14.85
C PHE A 194 8.86 -11.79 13.90
N GLY A 195 9.90 -11.03 14.22
CA GLY A 195 11.07 -10.90 13.36
C GLY A 195 10.82 -10.07 12.10
N LEU A 196 9.89 -9.11 12.15
CA LEU A 196 9.59 -8.19 11.05
C LEU A 196 10.86 -7.52 10.51
N ARG A 197 11.02 -7.54 9.18
CA ARG A 197 12.17 -6.99 8.48
C ARG A 197 11.75 -6.01 7.39
N PRO A 198 12.57 -4.98 7.10
CA PRO A 198 12.43 -4.25 5.86
C PRO A 198 12.73 -5.18 4.67
N ALA A 199 11.99 -5.02 3.59
CA ALA A 199 12.31 -5.60 2.30
C ALA A 199 12.20 -4.55 1.20
N GLY A 200 12.83 -4.84 0.07
CA GLY A 200 12.80 -3.98 -1.10
C GLY A 200 11.65 -4.28 -2.05
N GLU A 201 11.55 -3.46 -3.10
CA GLU A 201 10.47 -3.57 -4.08
C GLU A 201 10.47 -4.92 -4.83
N ASN A 202 11.63 -5.58 -4.97
CA ASN A 202 11.71 -6.91 -5.61
C ASN A 202 10.90 -7.97 -4.84
N CYS A 203 11.01 -7.96 -3.51
CA CYS A 203 10.25 -8.85 -2.63
C CYS A 203 8.74 -8.62 -2.79
N PHE A 204 8.32 -7.34 -2.81
CA PHE A 204 6.92 -6.97 -3.03
C PHE A 204 6.42 -7.39 -4.43
N ALA A 205 7.23 -7.20 -5.47
CA ALA A 205 6.84 -7.53 -6.84
C ALA A 205 6.60 -9.04 -7.02
N VAL A 206 7.43 -9.89 -6.40
CA VAL A 206 7.23 -11.35 -6.38
C VAL A 206 5.93 -11.71 -5.67
N TRP A 207 5.67 -11.13 -4.49
CA TRP A 207 4.43 -11.38 -3.77
C TRP A 207 3.20 -10.92 -4.55
N LEU A 208 3.23 -9.72 -5.14
CA LEU A 208 2.13 -9.18 -5.94
C LEU A 208 1.82 -10.04 -7.17
N ALA A 209 2.85 -10.59 -7.83
CA ALA A 209 2.67 -11.48 -8.97
C ALA A 209 1.97 -12.79 -8.57
N ALA A 210 2.32 -13.36 -7.41
CA ALA A 210 1.69 -14.58 -6.89
C ALA A 210 0.20 -14.41 -6.53
N LEU A 211 -0.28 -13.17 -6.34
CA LEU A 211 -1.70 -12.88 -6.11
C LEU A 211 -2.55 -12.92 -7.39
N ALA A 212 -1.91 -12.89 -8.56
CA ALA A 212 -2.58 -12.90 -9.86
C ALA A 212 -2.71 -14.33 -10.46
N GLU A 213 -2.13 -15.33 -9.80
CA GLU A 213 -2.21 -16.76 -10.14
C GLU A 213 -3.39 -17.44 -9.41
#